data_AF-A0A956CHR2-F1
#
_entry.id   AF-A0A956CHR2-F1
#
_cell.length_a   1.000
_cell.length_b   1.000
_cell.length_c   1.000
_cell.angle_alpha   90.00
_cell.angle_beta   90.00
_cell.angle_gamma   90.00
#
_symmetry.space_group_name_H-M   'P 1'
#
loop_
_entity.id
_entity.type
_entity.pdbx_description
1 polymer ?
#
loop_
_entity_poly.entity_id
_entity_poly.type
_entity_poly.pdbx_seq_one_letter_code
_entity_poly.pdbx_strand_id
1 'polypeptide(L)'
;MAGEGDVPIEYELLKDAVLAEITVLDTEITPTSADDRHVRMEGRLGIEEEDGELSSDVEHYAFGFIYALGVLSFAHARPRGVSDMHFEDGDEWTAGDMLRHLRFADGTLHFYADYVRGRCLKTTITVRADGSFTLDTVNRGEAATRWITQLQGKKTL
;
A
#
# COMPACT_ATOMS: atom_id res chain seq x y z
N MET A 1 -34.04 -9.80 4.38
CA MET A 1 -33.29 -8.71 5.01
C MET A 1 -31.83 -9.12 4.97
N ALA A 2 -31.09 -8.73 3.93
CA ALA A 2 -29.66 -9.02 3.85
C ALA A 2 -28.95 -8.13 4.88
N GLY A 3 -28.27 -8.74 5.84
CA GLY A 3 -27.43 -8.00 6.78
C GLY A 3 -26.31 -7.32 6.00
N GLU A 4 -26.01 -6.07 6.34
CA GLU A 4 -24.75 -5.43 5.95
C GLU A 4 -23.63 -6.41 6.31
N GLY A 5 -22.86 -6.85 5.31
CA GLY A 5 -21.72 -7.72 5.57
C GLY A 5 -20.73 -6.93 6.42
N ASP A 6 -20.54 -7.34 7.67
CA ASP A 6 -19.50 -6.82 8.55
C ASP A 6 -18.17 -6.87 7.79
N VAL A 7 -17.48 -5.73 7.73
CA VAL A 7 -16.11 -5.68 7.23
C VAL A 7 -15.28 -6.57 8.17
N PRO A 8 -14.54 -7.57 7.66
CA PRO A 8 -13.72 -8.42 8.51
C PRO A 8 -12.78 -7.56 9.37
N ILE A 9 -12.65 -7.90 10.65
CA ILE A 9 -11.95 -7.08 11.65
C ILE A 9 -10.48 -6.83 11.29
N GLU A 10 -9.88 -7.74 10.52
CA GLU A 10 -8.52 -7.62 9.99
C GLU A 10 -8.41 -6.41 9.04
N TYR A 11 -9.47 -6.09 8.31
CA TYR A 11 -9.51 -4.93 7.42
C TYR A 11 -9.79 -3.63 8.15
N GLU A 12 -10.51 -3.66 9.28
CA GLU A 12 -10.62 -2.49 10.15
C GLU A 12 -9.28 -2.19 10.82
N LEU A 13 -8.62 -3.21 11.35
CA LEU A 13 -7.29 -3.08 11.95
C LEU A 13 -6.24 -2.57 10.95
N LEU A 14 -6.34 -2.93 9.66
CA LEU A 14 -5.46 -2.41 8.61
C LEU A 14 -5.64 -0.90 8.36
N LYS A 15 -6.83 -0.34 8.58
CA LYS A 15 -7.05 1.11 8.52
C LYS A 15 -6.37 1.79 9.71
N ASP A 16 -6.58 1.23 10.89
CA ASP A 16 -5.97 1.71 12.13
C ASP A 16 -4.44 1.62 12.09
N ALA A 17 -3.88 0.70 11.30
CA ALA A 17 -2.43 0.57 11.16
C ALA A 17 -1.74 1.83 10.62
N VAL A 18 -2.41 2.63 9.77
CA VAL A 18 -1.82 3.85 9.18
C VAL A 18 -1.73 4.99 10.20
N LEU A 19 -2.66 5.03 11.16
CA LEU A 19 -2.78 6.05 12.21
C LEU A 19 -2.82 7.52 11.70
N ALA A 20 -3.07 7.77 10.41
CA ALA A 20 -3.16 9.09 9.81
C ALA A 20 -4.16 9.14 8.66
N GLU A 21 -4.63 10.34 8.32
CA GLU A 21 -5.41 10.54 7.12
C GLU A 21 -4.53 10.43 5.87
N ILE A 22 -5.10 9.82 4.82
CA ILE A 22 -4.44 9.67 3.53
C ILE A 22 -5.14 10.61 2.54
N THR A 23 -4.43 11.61 2.04
CA THR A 23 -4.93 12.52 1.01
C THR A 23 -4.22 12.23 -0.30
N VAL A 24 -4.98 11.82 -1.33
CA VAL A 24 -4.45 11.63 -2.69
C VAL A 24 -4.52 12.97 -3.42
N LEU A 25 -3.37 13.42 -3.93
CA LEU A 25 -3.24 14.67 -4.66
C LEU A 25 -3.29 14.44 -6.17
N ASP A 26 -2.70 13.34 -6.64
CA ASP A 26 -2.68 12.99 -8.05
C ASP A 26 -2.70 11.47 -8.25
N THR A 27 -3.21 11.04 -9.41
CA THR A 27 -3.24 9.64 -9.81
C THR A 27 -3.07 9.54 -11.33
N GLU A 28 -1.95 8.97 -11.75
CA GLU A 28 -1.67 8.66 -13.15
C GLU A 28 -1.83 7.16 -13.37
N ILE A 29 -2.60 6.80 -14.41
CA ILE A 29 -2.80 5.41 -14.82
C ILE A 29 -2.39 5.30 -16.29
N THR A 30 -1.36 4.51 -16.57
CA THR A 30 -0.86 4.28 -17.92
C THR A 30 -0.97 2.80 -18.31
N PRO A 31 -1.33 2.49 -19.56
CA PRO A 31 -1.33 1.11 -20.04
C PRO A 31 0.09 0.56 -20.11
N THR A 32 0.24 -0.70 -19.75
CA THR A 32 1.46 -1.49 -19.96
C THR A 32 1.15 -2.64 -20.92
N SER A 33 1.94 -3.71 -20.92
CA SER A 33 1.67 -4.90 -21.74
C SER A 33 0.50 -5.74 -21.20
N ALA A 34 -0.27 -6.39 -22.09
CA ALA A 34 -1.25 -7.44 -21.77
C ALA A 34 -2.36 -7.04 -20.77
N ASP A 35 -3.16 -6.04 -21.13
CA ASP A 35 -4.31 -5.51 -20.36
C ASP A 35 -3.99 -4.99 -18.95
N ASP A 36 -2.71 -4.83 -18.65
CA ASP A 36 -2.24 -4.40 -17.35
C ASP A 36 -1.95 -2.89 -17.30
N ARG A 37 -1.72 -2.35 -16.10
CA ARG A 37 -1.52 -0.93 -15.86
C ARG A 37 -0.29 -0.66 -15.00
N HIS A 38 0.34 0.49 -15.25
CA HIS A 38 1.19 1.17 -14.28
C HIS A 38 0.31 2.25 -13.62
N VAL A 39 0.19 2.18 -12.31
CA VAL A 39 -0.50 3.19 -11.50
C VAL A 39 0.54 3.90 -10.65
N ARG A 40 0.57 5.22 -10.75
CA ARG A 40 1.36 6.12 -9.92
C ARG A 40 0.41 7.03 -9.16
N MET A 41 0.54 7.07 -7.84
CA MET A 41 -0.24 7.96 -6.98
C MET A 41 0.71 8.84 -6.19
N GLU A 42 0.36 10.12 -6.08
CA GLU A 42 1.05 11.07 -5.22
C GLU A 42 0.07 11.57 -4.16
N GLY A 43 0.53 11.73 -2.93
CA GLY A 43 -0.35 12.11 -1.83
C GLY A 43 0.39 12.59 -0.59
N ARG A 44 -0.38 12.79 0.48
CA ARG A 44 0.10 13.16 1.80
C ARG A 44 -0.52 12.31 2.90
N LEU A 45 0.29 12.02 3.90
CA LEU A 45 -0.10 11.47 5.20
C LEU A 45 -0.10 12.58 6.24
N GLY A 46 -1.10 12.58 7.11
CA GLY A 46 -1.05 13.31 8.38
C GLY A 46 -2.42 13.46 9.00
N ILE A 47 -2.45 14.08 10.17
CA ILE A 47 -3.67 14.47 10.87
C ILE A 47 -3.69 15.99 10.87
N GLU A 48 -4.79 16.59 10.46
CA GLU A 48 -4.99 18.03 10.65
C GLU A 48 -5.11 18.31 12.16
N GLU A 49 -4.17 19.10 12.68
CA GLU A 49 -4.25 19.60 14.05
C GLU A 49 -5.24 20.78 14.13
N GLU A 50 -5.65 21.15 15.35
CA GLU A 50 -6.66 22.21 15.56
C GLU A 50 -6.26 23.58 14.98
N ASP A 51 -4.97 23.80 14.73
CA ASP A 51 -4.40 25.01 14.12
C ASP A 51 -4.27 24.92 12.58
N GLY A 52 -4.62 23.78 11.98
CA GLY A 52 -4.52 23.53 10.56
C GLY A 52 -3.13 23.10 10.08
N GLU A 53 -2.17 22.89 10.99
CA GLU A 53 -0.90 22.25 10.66
C GLU A 53 -1.05 20.72 10.61
N LEU A 54 -0.27 20.06 9.76
CA LEU A 54 -0.21 18.60 9.70
C LEU A 54 0.76 18.12 10.78
N SER A 55 0.31 17.17 11.61
CA SER A 55 1.13 16.65 12.71
C SER A 55 2.49 16.15 12.22
N SER A 56 3.56 16.50 12.95
CA SER A 56 4.95 16.12 12.61
C SER A 56 5.29 14.64 12.81
N ASP A 57 4.35 13.82 13.28
CA ASP A 57 4.53 12.40 13.60
C ASP A 57 4.54 11.45 12.38
N VAL A 58 5.02 11.94 11.23
CA VAL A 58 5.09 11.19 9.96
C VAL A 58 5.80 9.85 10.12
N GLU A 59 6.81 9.77 11.00
CA GLU A 59 7.55 8.55 11.29
C GLU A 59 6.63 7.41 11.78
N HIS A 60 5.63 7.74 12.61
CA HIS A 60 4.67 6.79 13.16
C HIS A 60 3.71 6.27 12.08
N TYR A 61 3.31 7.15 11.15
CA TYR A 61 2.36 6.82 10.10
C TYR A 61 3.00 6.09 8.92
N ALA A 62 4.24 6.44 8.57
CA ALA A 62 4.92 5.91 7.39
C ALA A 62 5.14 4.39 7.48
N PHE A 63 5.53 3.88 8.65
CA PHE A 63 5.71 2.44 8.87
C PHE A 63 4.39 1.68 8.74
N GLY A 64 3.35 2.18 9.40
CA GLY A 64 2.01 1.62 9.34
C GLY A 64 1.43 1.61 7.93
N PHE A 65 1.56 2.73 7.22
CA PHE A 65 1.18 2.89 5.83
C PHE A 65 1.85 1.88 4.90
N ILE A 66 3.18 1.75 4.98
CA ILE A 66 3.94 0.80 4.16
C ILE A 66 3.55 -0.64 4.51
N TYR A 67 3.40 -0.95 5.80
CA TYR A 67 3.01 -2.30 6.22
C TYR A 67 1.64 -2.69 5.68
N ALA A 68 0.64 -1.80 5.83
CA ALA A 68 -0.72 -2.04 5.37
C ALA A 68 -0.79 -2.20 3.84
N LEU A 69 -0.08 -1.36 3.09
CA LEU A 69 0.05 -1.52 1.63
C LEU A 69 0.79 -2.80 1.25
N GLY A 70 1.80 -3.21 2.02
CA GLY A 70 2.49 -4.49 1.84
C GLY A 70 1.54 -5.68 1.99
N VAL A 71 0.70 -5.69 3.04
CA VAL A 71 -0.33 -6.71 3.27
C VAL A 71 -1.31 -6.78 2.09
N LEU A 72 -1.86 -5.63 1.68
CA LEU A 72 -2.83 -5.58 0.58
C LEU A 72 -2.21 -5.95 -0.77
N SER A 73 -0.97 -5.53 -1.03
CA SER A 73 -0.24 -5.88 -2.25
C SER A 73 0.02 -7.38 -2.32
N PHE A 74 0.47 -7.98 -1.21
CA PHE A 74 0.76 -9.40 -1.09
C PHE A 74 -0.51 -10.26 -1.22
N ALA A 75 -1.59 -9.92 -0.52
CA ALA A 75 -2.86 -10.66 -0.54
C ALA A 75 -3.47 -10.73 -1.94
N HIS A 76 -3.40 -9.62 -2.70
CA HIS A 76 -3.88 -9.55 -4.07
C HIS A 76 -2.86 -10.04 -5.10
N ALA A 77 -1.65 -10.43 -4.68
CA ALA A 77 -0.64 -10.86 -5.62
C ALA A 77 -0.87 -12.30 -6.05
N ARG A 78 -0.57 -12.55 -7.33
CA ARG A 78 -0.62 -13.86 -7.96
C ARG A 78 0.74 -14.13 -8.59
N PRO A 79 1.15 -15.40 -8.68
CA PRO A 79 2.36 -15.75 -9.40
C PRO A 79 2.25 -15.38 -10.88
N ARG A 80 3.40 -15.13 -11.51
CA ARG A 80 3.52 -14.86 -12.94
C ARG A 80 4.72 -15.58 -13.54
N GLY A 81 4.48 -16.32 -14.62
CA GLY A 81 5.52 -17.06 -15.32
C GLY A 81 6.26 -18.03 -14.40
N VAL A 82 7.59 -17.98 -14.40
CA VAL A 82 8.45 -18.90 -13.63
C VAL A 82 8.28 -18.76 -12.11
N SER A 83 7.79 -17.63 -11.61
CA SER A 83 7.64 -17.40 -10.16
C SER A 83 6.64 -18.35 -9.48
N ASP A 84 5.77 -19.00 -10.24
CA ASP A 84 4.81 -20.00 -9.75
C ASP A 84 5.48 -21.16 -8.99
N MET A 85 6.73 -21.51 -9.34
CA MET A 85 7.49 -22.56 -8.65
C MET A 85 7.82 -22.26 -7.17
N HIS A 86 7.66 -21.01 -6.75
CA HIS A 86 7.92 -20.54 -5.39
C HIS A 86 6.64 -20.09 -4.67
N PHE A 87 5.47 -20.28 -5.27
CA PHE A 87 4.19 -19.85 -4.70
C PHE A 87 3.61 -20.94 -3.79
N GLU A 88 3.30 -20.56 -2.56
CA GLU A 88 2.55 -21.38 -1.62
C GLU A 88 1.32 -20.61 -1.14
N ASP A 89 0.11 -21.18 -1.29
CA ASP A 89 -1.16 -20.48 -1.02
C ASP A 89 -1.28 -20.01 0.43
N GLY A 90 -0.76 -20.81 1.38
CA GLY A 90 -0.80 -20.54 2.82
C GLY A 90 0.26 -19.55 3.34
N ASP A 91 1.07 -18.97 2.47
CA ASP A 91 2.03 -17.94 2.88
C ASP A 91 1.32 -16.69 3.41
N GLU A 92 1.82 -16.17 4.53
CA GLU A 92 1.35 -14.93 5.15
C GLU A 92 2.39 -13.82 5.03
N TRP A 93 1.94 -12.56 4.88
CA TRP A 93 2.83 -11.39 4.91
C TRP A 93 3.32 -11.12 6.33
N THR A 94 4.63 -10.99 6.51
CA THR A 94 5.23 -10.73 7.82
C THR A 94 5.90 -9.37 7.90
N ALA A 95 6.11 -8.85 9.12
CA ALA A 95 6.94 -7.66 9.33
C ALA A 95 8.36 -7.84 8.78
N GLY A 96 8.91 -9.05 8.85
CA GLY A 96 10.21 -9.37 8.27
C GLY A 96 10.25 -9.22 6.75
N ASP A 97 9.14 -9.49 6.05
CA ASP A 97 9.05 -9.27 4.61
C ASP A 97 9.08 -7.78 4.28
N MET A 98 8.37 -6.94 5.03
CA MET A 98 8.46 -5.49 4.86
C MET A 98 9.89 -5.00 5.08
N LEU A 99 10.50 -5.35 6.22
CA LEU A 99 11.81 -4.84 6.62
C LEU A 99 12.93 -5.22 5.63
N ARG A 100 12.85 -6.39 4.98
CA ARG A 100 13.81 -6.80 3.93
C ARG A 100 13.79 -5.91 2.69
N HIS A 101 12.66 -5.24 2.44
CA HIS A 101 12.43 -4.40 1.27
C HIS A 101 12.45 -2.90 1.60
N LEU A 102 12.69 -2.56 2.87
CA LEU A 102 12.68 -1.21 3.38
C LEU A 102 14.10 -0.62 3.40
N ARG A 103 14.24 0.61 2.95
CA ARG A 103 15.50 1.37 2.97
C ARG A 103 15.23 2.80 3.37
N PHE A 104 15.99 3.31 4.33
CA PHE A 104 16.02 4.74 4.60
C PHE A 104 17.21 5.38 3.85
N ALA A 105 16.93 6.41 3.06
CA ALA A 105 17.95 7.17 2.33
C ALA A 105 17.47 8.59 2.08
N ASP A 106 18.35 9.57 2.26
CA ASP A 106 18.11 10.99 1.98
C ASP A 106 16.83 11.52 2.63
N GLY A 107 16.61 11.21 3.91
CA GLY A 107 15.44 11.66 4.67
C GLY A 107 14.11 11.04 4.21
N THR A 108 14.18 9.98 3.39
CA THR A 108 13.02 9.33 2.77
C THR A 108 13.03 7.85 3.09
N LEU A 109 11.86 7.31 3.42
CA LEU A 109 11.64 5.89 3.57
C LEU A 109 11.22 5.30 2.22
N HIS A 110 11.97 4.33 1.73
CA HIS A 110 11.75 3.66 0.45
C HIS A 110 11.39 2.20 0.70
N PHE A 111 10.29 1.76 0.13
CA PHE A 111 9.91 0.36 0.06
C PHE A 111 9.85 -0.05 -1.42
N TYR A 112 10.49 -1.17 -1.75
CA TYR A 112 10.41 -1.75 -3.08
C TYR A 112 10.34 -3.26 -3.00
N ALA A 113 9.25 -3.83 -3.52
CA ALA A 113 9.08 -5.28 -3.63
C ALA A 113 8.67 -5.67 -5.05
N ASP A 114 9.52 -6.47 -5.72
CA ASP A 114 9.23 -7.01 -7.05
C ASP A 114 8.46 -8.33 -6.94
N TYR A 115 9.09 -9.36 -6.38
CA TYR A 115 8.48 -10.65 -6.07
C TYR A 115 8.79 -11.06 -4.63
N VAL A 116 7.79 -11.61 -3.95
CA VAL A 116 7.95 -12.20 -2.61
C VAL A 116 7.29 -13.57 -2.62
N ARG A 117 8.07 -14.64 -2.41
CA ARG A 117 7.57 -16.03 -2.36
C ARG A 117 6.62 -16.36 -3.52
N GLY A 118 7.15 -16.20 -4.73
CA GLY A 118 6.44 -16.44 -5.98
C GLY A 118 5.39 -15.39 -6.36
N ARG A 119 4.97 -14.51 -5.45
CA ARG A 119 3.93 -13.50 -5.72
C ARG A 119 4.49 -12.26 -6.38
N CYS A 120 3.86 -11.80 -7.47
CA CYS A 120 4.22 -10.55 -8.15
C CYS A 120 3.65 -9.34 -7.40
N LEU A 121 4.47 -8.67 -6.58
CA LEU A 121 4.08 -7.46 -5.86
C LEU A 121 4.25 -6.22 -6.73
N LYS A 122 5.42 -6.06 -7.37
CA LYS A 122 5.79 -4.91 -8.22
C LYS A 122 5.28 -3.57 -7.67
N THR A 123 5.57 -3.34 -6.39
CA THR A 123 5.09 -2.18 -5.63
C THR A 123 6.28 -1.40 -5.12
N THR A 124 6.28 -0.09 -5.39
CA THR A 124 7.23 0.88 -4.85
C THR A 124 6.45 1.90 -4.02
N ILE A 125 6.93 2.19 -2.82
CA ILE A 125 6.37 3.24 -1.96
C ILE A 125 7.53 4.11 -1.52
N THR A 126 7.36 5.43 -1.57
CA THR A 126 8.27 6.35 -0.89
C THR A 126 7.48 7.27 0.00
N VAL A 127 8.00 7.53 1.20
CA VAL A 127 7.42 8.48 2.16
C VAL A 127 8.53 9.42 2.62
N ARG A 128 8.33 10.72 2.43
CA ARG A 128 9.25 11.77 2.88
C ARG A 128 8.90 12.24 4.29
N ALA A 129 9.85 12.88 4.95
CA ALA A 129 9.68 13.44 6.28
C ALA A 129 8.54 14.49 6.38
N ASP A 130 8.13 15.12 5.28
CA ASP A 130 7.02 16.07 5.24
C ASP A 130 5.64 15.40 5.05
N GLY A 131 5.58 14.07 5.14
CA GLY A 131 4.36 13.29 4.94
C GLY A 131 3.99 13.08 3.48
N SER A 132 4.70 13.68 2.51
CA SER A 132 4.46 13.40 1.10
C SER A 132 4.83 11.96 0.77
N PHE A 133 3.99 11.29 -0.02
CA PHE A 133 4.25 9.93 -0.47
C PHE A 133 4.06 9.77 -1.97
N THR A 134 4.74 8.76 -2.52
CA THR A 134 4.40 8.19 -3.82
C THR A 134 4.15 6.70 -3.68
N LEU A 135 3.16 6.19 -4.42
CA LEU A 135 2.86 4.77 -4.55
C LEU A 135 2.83 4.42 -6.03
N ASP A 136 3.75 3.55 -6.45
CA ASP A 136 3.82 3.04 -7.80
C ASP A 136 3.55 1.53 -7.80
N THR A 137 2.66 1.09 -8.70
CA THR A 137 2.46 -0.34 -8.97
C THR A 137 2.53 -0.61 -10.45
N VAL A 138 3.27 -1.65 -10.84
CA VAL A 138 3.40 -2.07 -12.23
C VAL A 138 2.86 -3.47 -12.37
N ASN A 139 2.06 -3.71 -13.40
CA ASN A 139 1.49 -5.03 -13.66
C ASN A 139 0.57 -5.53 -12.53
N ARG A 140 -0.19 -4.62 -11.91
CA ARG A 140 -1.13 -4.89 -10.81
C ARG A 140 -2.55 -4.42 -11.12
N GLY A 141 -2.87 -4.19 -12.40
CA GLY A 141 -4.05 -3.48 -12.84
C GLY A 141 -4.18 -2.16 -12.09
N GLU A 142 -5.40 -1.83 -11.66
CA GLU A 142 -5.68 -0.66 -10.82
C GLU A 142 -5.78 -1.01 -9.33
N ALA A 143 -5.04 -2.00 -8.84
CA ALA A 143 -5.17 -2.45 -7.45
C ALA A 143 -4.80 -1.36 -6.42
N ALA A 144 -3.79 -0.54 -6.72
CA ALA A 144 -3.35 0.55 -5.85
C ALA A 144 -4.48 1.52 -5.46
N THR A 145 -5.35 1.88 -6.41
CA THR A 145 -6.46 2.81 -6.15
C THR A 145 -7.47 2.22 -5.17
N ARG A 146 -7.73 0.91 -5.28
CA ARG A 146 -8.60 0.18 -4.34
C ARG A 146 -7.98 0.08 -2.96
N TRP A 147 -6.67 -0.18 -2.87
CA TRP A 147 -5.97 -0.24 -1.58
C TRP A 147 -6.05 1.09 -0.84
N ILE A 148 -5.75 2.20 -1.53
CA ILE A 148 -5.85 3.53 -0.92
C ILE A 148 -7.29 3.86 -0.52
N THR A 149 -8.28 3.56 -1.37
CA THR A 149 -9.71 3.76 -1.05
C THR A 149 -10.10 3.00 0.23
N GLN A 150 -9.63 1.75 0.34
CA GLN A 150 -9.89 0.90 1.49
C GLN A 150 -9.23 1.46 2.76
N LEU A 151 -7.96 1.90 2.68
CA LEU A 151 -7.23 2.49 3.80
C LEU A 151 -7.81 3.85 4.22
N GLN A 152 -8.40 4.61 3.30
CA GLN A 152 -9.20 5.81 3.59
C GLN A 152 -10.55 5.51 4.27
N GLY A 153 -10.86 4.24 4.54
CA GLY A 153 -12.13 3.86 5.15
C GLY A 153 -13.35 3.93 4.23
N LYS A 154 -13.17 4.24 2.94
CA LYS A 154 -14.26 4.34 1.97
C LYS A 154 -14.70 2.94 1.55
N LYS A 155 -16.02 2.73 1.45
CA LYS A 155 -16.58 1.47 0.92
C LYS A 155 -16.03 1.25 -0.50
N THR A 156 -15.33 0.14 -0.71
CA THR A 156 -14.91 -0.30 -2.03
C THR A 156 -16.15 -0.92 -2.71
N LEU A 157 -16.54 -0.41 -3.88
CA LEU A 157 -17.66 -0.95 -4.68
C LEU A 157 -17.27 -2.27 -5.35
#